data_AF-C6BPC3-F1
#
_entry.id   AF-C6BPC3-F1
#
_cell.length_a   1.000
_cell.length_b   1.000
_cell.length_c   1.000
_cell.angle_alpha   90.00
_cell.angle_beta   90.00
_cell.angle_gamma   90.00
#
_symmetry.space_group_name_H-M   'P 1'
#
loop_
_entity.id
_entity.type
_entity.pdbx_description
1 polymer ?
#
loop_
_entity_poly.entity_id
_entity_poly.type
_entity_poly.pdbx_seq_one_letter_code
_entity_poly.pdbx_strand_id
1 'polypeptide(L)'
;MTMKSATMKPCGMDERSPMPDTSHLVALQHRLFRERTRLAEATSDKERALRQVWVAQAERELEGELKFLGMDGSGHVAEISDDDLLAELLE
;
A
#
# COMPACT_ATOMS: atom_id res chain seq x y z
N MET A 1 19.95 52.38 -11.26
CA MET A 1 19.86 50.96 -11.62
C MET A 1 18.80 50.33 -10.73
N THR A 2 17.60 50.12 -11.24
CA THR A 2 16.45 49.57 -10.51
C THR A 2 16.45 48.05 -10.68
N MET A 3 16.66 47.32 -9.58
CA MET A 3 16.52 45.86 -9.55
C MET A 3 15.03 45.53 -9.62
N LYS A 4 14.60 44.87 -10.70
CA LYS A 4 13.25 44.30 -10.83
C LYS A 4 13.15 43.07 -9.93
N SER A 5 12.31 43.14 -8.90
CA SER A 5 11.90 41.98 -8.11
C SER A 5 11.19 40.96 -9.01
N ALA A 6 11.76 39.77 -9.13
CA ALA A 6 11.11 38.65 -9.78
C ALA A 6 10.08 38.06 -8.81
N THR A 7 8.81 38.24 -9.13
CA THR A 7 7.71 37.54 -8.46
C THR A 7 7.82 36.07 -8.81
N MET A 8 8.35 35.27 -7.88
CA MET A 8 8.35 33.81 -7.98
C MET A 8 6.88 33.37 -7.89
N LYS A 9 6.28 33.01 -9.03
CA LYS A 9 4.96 32.38 -9.05
C LYS A 9 5.08 31.06 -8.27
N PRO A 10 4.20 30.76 -7.31
CA PRO A 10 4.14 29.42 -6.77
C PRO A 10 3.75 28.49 -7.92
N CYS A 11 4.64 27.56 -8.25
CA CYS A 11 4.33 26.46 -9.14
C CYS A 11 3.08 25.79 -8.58
N GLY A 12 2.02 25.72 -9.40
CA GLY A 12 0.73 25.17 -9.01
C GLY A 12 0.94 23.83 -8.33
N MET A 13 0.56 23.78 -7.05
CA MET A 13 0.41 22.56 -6.29
C MET A 13 -0.83 21.84 -6.87
N ASP A 14 -0.66 21.09 -7.95
CA ASP A 14 -1.65 20.08 -8.34
C ASP A 14 -1.54 18.92 -7.33
N GLU A 15 -2.06 19.11 -6.12
CA GLU A 15 -2.07 18.10 -5.05
C GLU A 15 -3.17 17.05 -5.26
N ARG A 16 -3.10 16.36 -6.40
CA ARG A 16 -3.76 15.07 -6.56
C ARG A 16 -2.75 14.11 -7.17
N SER A 17 -1.84 13.61 -6.33
CA SER A 17 -1.15 12.36 -6.63
C SER A 17 -2.22 11.34 -7.02
N PRO A 18 -2.17 10.76 -8.23
CA PRO A 18 -3.11 9.70 -8.59
C PRO A 18 -3.00 8.59 -7.55
N MET A 19 -4.14 8.12 -7.06
CA MET A 19 -4.21 6.94 -6.18
C MET A 19 -3.36 5.82 -6.80
N PRO A 20 -2.49 5.16 -6.02
CA PRO A 20 -1.63 4.12 -6.56
C PRO A 20 -2.48 2.99 -7.15
N ASP A 21 -2.06 2.44 -8.29
CA ASP A 21 -2.74 1.30 -8.90
C ASP A 21 -2.57 0.06 -8.02
N THR A 22 -3.69 -0.45 -7.49
CA THR A 22 -3.72 -1.62 -6.59
C THR A 22 -4.14 -2.90 -7.30
N SER A 23 -4.27 -2.88 -8.64
CA SER A 23 -4.71 -4.05 -9.43
C SER A 23 -3.84 -5.29 -9.17
N HIS A 24 -2.53 -5.11 -9.01
CA HIS A 24 -1.61 -6.19 -8.69
C HIS A 24 -1.80 -6.73 -7.27
N LEU A 25 -1.92 -5.85 -6.26
CA LEU A 25 -2.26 -6.20 -4.88
C LEU A 25 -3.54 -7.06 -4.80
N VAL A 26 -4.60 -6.64 -5.49
CA VAL A 26 -5.88 -7.37 -5.54
C VAL A 26 -5.69 -8.75 -6.18
N ALA A 27 -4.93 -8.85 -7.27
CA ALA A 27 -4.64 -10.12 -7.92
C ALA A 27 -3.88 -11.09 -6.98
N LEU A 28 -2.89 -10.59 -6.23
CA LEU A 28 -2.14 -11.38 -5.25
C LEU A 28 -3.02 -11.87 -4.11
N GLN A 29 -3.91 -11.03 -3.58
CA GLN A 29 -4.88 -11.43 -2.55
C GLN A 29 -5.80 -12.56 -3.04
N HIS A 30 -6.34 -12.43 -4.26
CA HIS A 30 -7.18 -13.47 -4.85
C HIS A 30 -6.40 -14.78 -5.07
N ARG A 31 -5.15 -14.70 -5.52
CA ARG A 31 -4.28 -15.87 -5.68
C ARG A 31 -4.04 -16.55 -4.33
N LEU A 32 -3.67 -15.79 -3.30
CA LEU A 32 -3.41 -16.31 -1.96
C LEU A 32 -4.66 -16.99 -1.37
N PHE A 33 -5.82 -16.36 -1.49
CA PHE A 33 -7.09 -16.94 -1.05
C PHE A 33 -7.33 -18.30 -1.71
N ARG A 34 -7.22 -18.37 -3.05
CA ARG A 34 -7.43 -19.62 -3.80
C ARG A 34 -6.44 -20.70 -3.40
N GLU A 35 -5.15 -20.38 -3.23
CA GLU A 35 -4.16 -21.37 -2.84
C GLU A 35 -4.34 -21.88 -1.40
N ARG A 36 -4.79 -21.01 -0.47
CA ARG A 36 -5.18 -21.44 0.87
C ARG A 36 -6.38 -22.40 0.83
N THR A 37 -7.40 -22.10 0.02
CA THR A 37 -8.55 -23.00 -0.18
C THR A 37 -8.10 -24.34 -0.76
N ARG A 38 -7.29 -24.32 -1.83
CA ARG A 38 -6.76 -25.55 -2.45
C ARG A 38 -5.88 -26.35 -1.51
N LEU A 39 -5.09 -25.69 -0.66
CA LEU A 39 -4.31 -26.35 0.38
C LEU A 39 -5.21 -27.06 1.42
N ALA A 40 -6.30 -26.42 1.82
CA ALA A 40 -7.27 -27.01 2.76
C ALA A 40 -7.99 -28.22 2.14
N GLU A 41 -8.30 -28.15 0.84
CA GLU A 41 -8.96 -29.21 0.08
C GLU A 41 -8.01 -30.31 -0.42
N ALA A 42 -6.69 -30.14 -0.30
CA ALA A 42 -5.70 -31.07 -0.82
C ALA A 42 -5.82 -32.46 -0.17
N THR A 43 -6.00 -33.48 -1.01
CA THR A 43 -6.24 -34.87 -0.58
C THR A 43 -4.98 -35.73 -0.54
N SER A 44 -3.89 -35.27 -1.15
CA SER A 44 -2.61 -35.99 -1.18
C SER A 44 -1.48 -35.17 -0.56
N ASP A 45 -0.51 -35.86 0.04
CA ASP A 45 0.66 -35.21 0.65
C ASP A 45 1.51 -34.45 -0.38
N LYS A 46 1.61 -35.00 -1.60
CA LYS A 46 2.35 -34.36 -2.69
C LYS A 46 1.68 -33.05 -3.11
N GLU A 47 0.36 -33.04 -3.25
CA GLU A 47 -0.37 -31.81 -3.54
C GLU A 47 -0.23 -30.82 -2.39
N ARG A 48 -0.45 -31.25 -1.15
CA ARG A 48 -0.32 -30.41 0.04
C ARG A 48 1.04 -29.73 0.12
N ALA A 49 2.12 -30.47 -0.13
CA ALA A 49 3.49 -29.93 -0.17
C ALA A 49 3.66 -28.86 -1.25
N LEU A 50 3.14 -29.08 -2.46
CA LEU A 50 3.19 -28.09 -3.54
C LEU A 50 2.38 -26.84 -3.21
N ARG A 51 1.16 -27.00 -2.68
CA ARG A 51 0.29 -25.89 -2.28
C ARG A 51 0.91 -25.04 -1.18
N GLN A 52 1.59 -25.67 -0.20
CA GLN A 52 2.32 -24.94 0.85
C GLN A 52 3.39 -24.02 0.26
N VAL A 53 4.16 -24.50 -0.72
CA VAL A 53 5.16 -23.66 -1.41
C VAL A 53 4.50 -22.47 -2.10
N TRP A 54 3.37 -22.67 -2.77
CA TRP A 54 2.66 -21.60 -3.48
C TRP A 54 2.02 -20.58 -2.54
N VAL A 55 1.48 -21.02 -1.40
CA VAL A 55 1.02 -20.13 -0.33
C VAL A 55 2.18 -19.26 0.17
N ALA A 56 3.32 -19.89 0.52
CA ALA A 56 4.49 -19.17 1.01
C ALA A 56 5.12 -18.22 -0.04
N GLN A 57 4.96 -18.51 -1.33
CA GLN A 57 5.36 -17.57 -2.40
C GLN A 57 4.40 -16.39 -2.48
N ALA A 58 3.09 -16.64 -2.53
CA ALA A 58 2.08 -15.59 -2.62
C ALA A 58 2.09 -14.66 -1.40
N GLU A 59 2.37 -15.16 -0.20
CA GLU A 59 2.52 -14.35 1.02
C GLU A 59 3.73 -13.41 0.94
N ARG A 60 4.88 -13.90 0.44
CA ARG A 60 6.08 -13.06 0.22
C ARG A 60 5.86 -12.01 -0.85
N GLU A 61 5.18 -12.37 -1.95
CA GLU A 61 4.82 -11.42 -3.00
C GLU A 61 3.87 -10.34 -2.46
N LEU A 62 2.87 -10.72 -1.65
CA LEU A 62 1.93 -9.80 -1.04
C LEU A 62 2.63 -8.82 -0.08
N GLU A 63 3.55 -9.30 0.76
CA GLU A 63 4.35 -8.45 1.63
C GLU A 63 5.20 -7.45 0.83
N GLY A 64 5.84 -7.91 -0.25
CA GLY A 64 6.60 -7.06 -1.14
C GLY A 64 5.75 -5.99 -1.81
N GLU A 65 4.54 -6.35 -2.23
CA GLU A 65 3.58 -5.42 -2.84
C GLU A 65 3.10 -4.37 -1.83
N LEU A 66 2.78 -4.77 -0.60
CA LEU A 66 2.39 -3.84 0.47
C LEU A 66 3.52 -2.85 0.77
N LYS A 67 4.77 -3.30 0.82
CA LYS A 67 5.95 -2.42 0.97
C LYS A 67 6.10 -1.47 -0.22
N PHE A 68 5.95 -1.98 -1.44
CA PHE A 68 6.04 -1.17 -2.65
C PHE A 68 4.98 -0.06 -2.69
N LEU A 69 3.76 -0.35 -2.24
CA LEU A 69 2.65 0.59 -2.16
C LEU A 69 2.70 1.50 -0.91
N GLY A 70 3.66 1.31 0.00
CA GLY A 70 3.73 2.03 1.27
C GLY A 70 2.57 1.71 2.24
N MET A 71 1.93 0.55 2.06
CA MET A 71 0.79 0.07 2.84
C MET A 71 1.19 -0.98 3.90
N ASP A 72 2.49 -1.16 4.14
CA ASP A 72 3.03 -2.10 5.13
C ASP A 72 2.93 -1.58 6.59
N GLY A 73 2.30 -0.42 6.79
CA GLY A 73 2.16 0.22 8.09
C GLY A 73 3.45 0.85 8.61
N SER A 74 4.50 0.90 7.80
CA SER A 74 5.78 1.55 8.15
C SER A 74 5.79 3.07 7.90
N GLY A 75 4.72 3.61 7.29
CA GLY A 75 4.58 5.03 7.06
C GLY A 75 4.70 5.82 8.36
N HIS A 76 5.50 6.89 8.36
CA HIS A 76 5.50 7.87 9.43
C HIS A 76 4.12 8.52 9.52
N VAL A 77 3.28 8.00 10.41
CA VAL A 77 2.13 8.73 10.90
C VAL A 77 2.70 9.87 11.73
N ALA A 78 2.51 11.11 11.30
CA ALA A 78 2.83 12.24 12.14
C ALA A 78 2.01 12.09 13.43
N GLU A 79 2.69 12.07 14.59
CA GLU A 79 2.01 12.12 15.88
C GLU A 79 1.35 13.50 16.00
N ILE A 80 0.09 13.59 15.59
CA ILE A 80 -0.76 14.75 15.83
C ILE A 80 -1.58 14.47 17.09
N SER A 81 -1.66 15.44 17.99
CA SER A 81 -2.49 15.32 19.18
C SER A 81 -3.97 15.37 18.79
N ASP A 82 -4.82 14.68 19.55
CA ASP A 82 -6.28 14.81 19.41
C ASP A 82 -6.73 16.27 19.57
N ASP A 83 -6.04 17.06 20.40
CA ASP A 83 -6.31 18.50 20.58
C ASP A 83 -6.01 19.31 19.31
N ASP A 84 -4.93 18.99 18.60
CA ASP A 84 -4.55 19.65 17.35
C ASP A 84 -5.53 19.28 16.22
N LEU A 85 -6.02 18.03 16.20
CA LEU A 85 -7.06 17.59 15.27
C LEU A 85 -8.39 18.30 15.50
N LEU A 86 -8.78 18.49 16.76
CA LEU A 86 -10.03 19.16 17.13
C LEU A 86 -9.98 20.66 16.85
N ALA A 87 -8.81 21.29 16.98
CA ALA A 87 -8.60 22.70 16.67
C ALA A 87 -8.85 23.00 15.18
N GLU A 88 -8.32 22.17 14.27
CA GLU A 88 -8.48 22.35 12.81
C GLU A 88 -9.95 22.19 12.36
N LEU A 89 -10.75 21.38 13.05
CA LEU A 89 -12.17 21.14 12.70
C LEU A 89 -13.08 22.31 13.10
N LEU A 90 -12.64 23.17 14.01
CA LEU A 90 -13.44 24.27 14.59
C LEU A 90 -13.17 25.63 13.94
N GLU A 91 -12.28 25.71 12.94
CA GLU A 91 -12.10 26.88 12.06
C GLU A 91 -13.19 26.97 10.97
#